data_AF-A0A5B8N727-F1
#
_entry.id   AF-A0A5B8N727-F1
#
_cell.length_a   1.000
_cell.length_b   1.000
_cell.length_c   1.000
_cell.angle_alpha   90.00
_cell.angle_beta   90.00
_cell.angle_gamma   90.00
#
_symmetry.space_group_name_H-M   'P 1'
#
loop_
_entity.id
_entity.type
_entity.pdbx_description
1 polymer ?
#
loop_
_entity_poly.entity_id
_entity_poly.type
_entity_poly.pdbx_seq_one_letter_code
_entity_poly.pdbx_strand_id
1 'polypeptide(L)' 'MALKITCKEIHRLTSEGLDRELSMAELARIRVHLLVCHACRNFSGQMQLLRRAMRQLMPSPDDDGQDGKQ' A
#
# COMPACT_ATOMS: atom_id res chain seq x y z
N MET A 1 18.69 -9.00 17.73
CA MET A 1 17.81 -8.70 16.58
C MET A 1 16.51 -9.47 16.76
N ALA A 2 15.44 -8.82 17.21
CA ALA A 2 14.17 -9.49 17.46
C ALA A 2 13.39 -9.67 16.15
N LEU A 3 13.52 -10.84 15.52
CA LEU A 3 12.72 -11.29 14.37
C LEU A 3 11.30 -11.67 14.84
N LYS A 4 10.55 -10.69 15.36
CA LYS A 4 9.14 -10.88 15.71
C LYS A 4 8.33 -9.84 14.94
N ILE A 5 7.86 -10.23 13.75
CA ILE A 5 6.97 -9.39 12.95
C ILE A 5 5.62 -9.34 13.67
N THR A 6 5.33 -8.18 14.27
CA THR A 6 4.10 -7.94 15.02
C THR A 6 3.07 -7.22 14.15
N CYS A 7 1.79 -7.29 14.52
CA CYS A 7 0.74 -6.52 13.86
C CYS A 7 1.06 -5.01 13.82
N LYS A 8 1.70 -4.48 14.89
CA LYS A 8 2.12 -3.08 14.99
C LYS A 8 3.15 -2.71 13.92
N GLU A 9 4.15 -3.57 13.71
CA GLU A 9 5.16 -3.41 12.66
C GLU A 9 4.49 -3.40 11.27
N ILE A 10 3.56 -4.32 11.02
CA ILE A 10 2.87 -4.39 9.73
C ILE A 10 1.98 -3.19 9.49
N HIS A 11 1.28 -2.69 10.51
CA HIS A 11 0.48 -1.47 10.40
C HIS A 11 1.38 -0.28 10.06
N ARG A 12 2.53 -0.17 10.73
CA ARG A 12 3.53 0.87 10.45
C ARG A 12 4.05 0.77 9.02
N LEU A 13 4.53 -0.39 8.59
CA LEU A 13 5.02 -0.61 7.22
C LEU A 13 3.94 -0.38 6.16
N THR A 14 2.69 -0.77 6.44
CA THR A 14 1.56 -0.52 5.53
C THR A 14 1.29 0.97 5.37
N SER A 15 1.30 1.74 6.47
CA SER A 15 1.18 3.20 6.42
C SER A 15 2.38 3.85 5.73
N GLU A 16 3.60 3.40 6.01
CA GLU A 16 4.80 3.87 5.31
C GLU A 16 4.70 3.57 3.81
N GLY A 17 4.13 2.45 3.40
CA GLY A 17 3.90 2.12 1.98
C GLY A 17 2.86 3.00 1.26
N LEU A 18 2.09 3.81 1.99
CA LEU A 18 1.23 4.83 1.41
C LEU A 18 1.99 6.11 1.08
N ASP A 19 3.00 6.44 1.90
CA ASP A 19 3.78 7.67 1.85
C ASP A 19 5.05 7.51 0.99
N ARG A 20 5.76 6.39 1.17
CA ARG A 20 6.98 6.02 0.46
C ARG A 20 6.87 4.67 -0.23
N GLU A 21 7.80 4.41 -1.14
CA GLU A 21 8.00 3.08 -1.70
C GLU A 21 8.68 2.15 -0.67
N LEU A 22 8.17 0.93 -0.57
CA LEU A 22 8.72 -0.10 0.32
C LEU A 22 9.74 -0.96 -0.44
N SER A 23 10.79 -1.38 0.27
CA SER A 23 11.74 -2.36 -0.25
C SER A 23 11.09 -3.74 -0.43
N MET A 24 11.62 -4.55 -1.33
CA MET A 24 11.14 -5.92 -1.57
C MET A 24 11.13 -6.78 -0.30
N ALA A 25 12.09 -6.55 0.61
CA ALA A 25 12.14 -7.24 1.90
C ALA A 25 10.99 -6.82 2.83
N GLU A 26 10.63 -5.53 2.85
CA GLU A 26 9.51 -5.01 3.65
C GLU A 26 8.17 -5.53 3.12
N LEU A 27 8.00 -5.56 1.80
CA LEU A 27 6.84 -6.14 1.13
C LEU A 27 6.69 -7.64 1.43
N ALA A 28 7.79 -8.39 1.42
CA ALA A 28 7.78 -9.80 1.77
C ALA A 28 7.31 -10.02 3.22
N ARG A 29 7.80 -9.21 4.17
CA ARG A 29 7.38 -9.27 5.58
C ARG A 29 5.90 -9.02 5.76
N ILE A 30 5.35 -8.00 5.08
CA ILE A 30 3.91 -7.72 5.07
C ILE A 30 3.16 -8.94 4.54
N ARG A 31 3.51 -9.42 3.34
CA ARG A 31 2.80 -10.55 2.69
C ARG A 31 2.76 -11.79 3.57
N VAL A 32 3.88 -12.17 4.18
CA VAL A 32 3.95 -13.34 5.09
C VAL A 32 2.99 -13.16 6.27
N HIS A 33 2.98 -11.98 6.91
CA HIS A 33 2.08 -11.73 8.04
C HIS A 33 0.60 -11.69 7.63
N LEU A 34 0.28 -11.18 6.44
CA LEU A 34 -1.09 -11.17 5.90
C LEU A 34 -1.65 -12.56 5.59
N LEU A 35 -0.81 -13.59 5.51
CA LEU A 35 -1.25 -14.99 5.37
C LEU A 35 -1.71 -15.58 6.71
N VAL A 36 -1.15 -15.12 7.82
CA VAL A 36 -1.44 -15.69 9.16
C VAL A 36 -2.38 -14.81 9.99
N CYS A 37 -2.46 -13.52 9.70
CA CYS A 37 -3.28 -12.57 10.45
C CYS A 37 -4.35 -11.93 9.57
N HIS A 38 -5.60 -12.37 9.75
CA HIS A 38 -6.75 -11.85 9.01
C HIS A 38 -7.01 -10.36 9.28
N ALA A 39 -6.81 -9.91 10.52
CA ALA A 39 -7.01 -8.51 10.90
C ALA A 39 -6.10 -7.56 10.10
N CYS A 40 -4.81 -7.89 10.01
CA CYS A 40 -3.87 -7.09 9.21
C CYS A 40 -4.18 -7.16 7.70
N ARG A 41 -4.72 -8.29 7.20
CA ARG A 41 -5.14 -8.42 5.80
C ARG A 41 -6.29 -7.47 5.48
N ASN A 42 -7.29 -7.40 6.35
CA ASN A 42 -8.39 -6.46 6.20
C ASN A 42 -7.91 -5.01 6.29
N PHE A 43 -7.02 -4.70 7.23
CA PHE A 43 -6.42 -3.37 7.36
C PHE A 43 -5.67 -2.93 6.08
N SER A 44 -4.83 -3.80 5.52
CA SER A 44 -4.11 -3.52 4.27
C SER A 44 -5.07 -3.31 3.09
N GLY A 45 -6.17 -4.05 3.02
CA GLY A 45 -7.23 -3.83 2.03
C GLY A 45 -7.89 -2.46 2.15
N GLN A 46 -8.25 -2.05 3.38
CA GLN A 46 -8.85 -0.74 3.64
C GLN A 46 -7.91 0.42 3.25
N MET A 47 -6.61 0.31 3.59
CA MET A 47 -5.63 1.34 3.21
C MET A 47 -5.45 1.45 1.70
N GLN A 48 -5.47 0.33 0.97
CA GLN A 48 -5.41 0.36 -0.50
C GLN A 48 -6.67 0.96 -1.12
N LEU A 49 -7.85 0.67 -0.56
CA LEU A 49 -9.11 1.28 -0.98
C LEU A 49 -9.04 2.81 -0.83
N LEU A 50 -8.59 3.29 0.34
CA LEU A 50 -8.43 4.71 0.61
C LEU A 50 -7.46 5.37 -0.39
N ARG A 51 -6.31 4.74 -0.65
CA ARG A 51 -5.32 5.25 -1.62
C ARG A 51 -5.89 5.31 -3.05
N ARG A 52 -6.68 4.32 -3.45
CA ARG A 52 -7.34 4.32 -4.78
C ARG A 52 -8.42 5.40 -4.88
N ALA A 53 -9.18 5.63 -3.81
CA ALA A 53 -10.17 6.70 -3.77
C ALA A 53 -9.49 8.09 -3.85
N MET A 54 -8.43 8.30 -3.07
CA MET A 54 -7.65 9.55 -3.10
C MET A 54 -7.05 9.84 -4.49
N ARG A 55 -6.50 8.81 -5.18
CA ARG A 55 -5.99 8.96 -6.55
C ARG A 55 -7.06 9.28 -7.59
N GLN A 56 -8.31 8.83 -7.38
CA GLN A 56 -9.42 9.18 -8.28
C GLN A 56 -9.95 10.59 -8.02
N LEU A 57 -9.79 11.11 -6.81
CA LEU A 57 -10.25 12.45 -6.43
C LEU A 57 -9.23 13.54 -6.81
N MET A 58 -7.95 13.20 -6.89
CA MET A 58 -6.92 14.09 -7.42
C MET A 58 -7.06 14.16 -8.95
N PRO A 59 -7.42 15.31 -9.54
CA PRO A 59 -7.25 15.50 -10.98
C PRO A 59 -5.76 15.38 -11.30
N SER A 60 -5.39 14.53 -12.26
CA SER A 60 -4.02 14.51 -12.78
C SER A 60 -3.69 15.89 -13.34
N PRO A 61 -2.54 16.50 -12.99
CA PRO A 61 -2.14 17.81 -13.50
C PRO A 61 -1.67 17.80 -14.97
N ASP A 62 -2.12 16.84 -15.78
CA ASP A 62 -1.68 16.63 -17.15
C ASP A 62 -2.89 16.37 -18.07
N ASP A 63 -3.71 17.41 -18.31
CA ASP A 63 -4.50 17.56 -19.53
C ASP A 63 -3.88 18.70 -20.35
N ASP A 64 -2.72 18.41 -20.93
CA ASP A 64 -2.10 19.19 -22.01
C ASP A 64 -1.61 18.19 -23.10
N GLY A 65 -2.60 17.65 -23.83
CA GLY A 65 -2.60 17.25 -25.26
C GLY A 65 -1.49 16.37 -25.86
N GLN A 66 -1.87 15.17 -26.34
CA GLN A 66 -1.84 14.76 -27.78
C GLN A 66 -2.21 13.27 -28.01
N ASP A 67 -3.35 13.06 -28.65
CA ASP A 67 -3.62 12.26 -29.88
C ASP A 67 -3.01 10.85 -30.05
N GLY A 68 -3.89 9.85 -30.29
CA GLY A 68 -3.43 8.50 -30.62
C GLY A 68 -4.48 7.43 -31.01
N LYS A 69 -5.52 7.78 -31.78
CA LYS A 69 -6.17 6.95 -32.82
C LYS A 69 -6.38 5.43 -32.58
N GLN A 70 -7.64 5.01 -32.41
CA GLN A 70 -8.42 4.29 -33.45
C GLN A 70 -9.88 4.11 -33.04
#